data_AF-A0ABD0NCJ1-F1
#
_entry.id   AF-A0ABD0NCJ1-F1
#
_cell.length_a   1.000
_cell.length_b   1.000
_cell.length_c   1.000
_cell.angle_alpha   90.00
_cell.angle_beta   90.00
_cell.angle_gamma   90.00
#
_symmetry.space_group_name_H-M   'P 1'
#
loop_
_entity.id
_entity.type
_entity.pdbx_description
1 polymer ?
#
loop_
_entity_poly.entity_id
_entity_poly.type
_entity_poly.pdbx_seq_one_letter_code
_entity_poly.pdbx_strand_id
1 'polypeptide(L)'
;VDFNPNQSSLSLEGDDIESFEKVMQHISYLNSRQFPTPGIRHLRVSTTVKCFNEETCISVPDSEGYVMVLQPEEPKISLSGIDHFARGAVEFESTEGVTLFPELRIVSTITREVE
;
A
#
# COMPACT_ATOMS: atom_id res chain seq x y z
N VAL A 1 -5.51 -12.84 -24.71
CA VAL A 1 -5.46 -11.76 -23.69
C VAL A 1 -4.16 -11.02 -23.87
N ASP A 2 -4.22 -9.75 -24.23
CA ASP A 2 -3.06 -8.87 -24.34
C ASP A 2 -3.22 -7.70 -23.35
N PHE A 3 -2.21 -7.43 -22.53
CA PHE A 3 -2.26 -6.42 -21.48
C PHE A 3 -1.10 -5.45 -21.61
N ASN A 4 -1.42 -4.15 -21.71
CA ASN A 4 -0.47 -3.06 -21.74
C ASN A 4 -0.55 -2.24 -20.44
N PRO A 5 0.36 -2.46 -19.47
CA PRO A 5 0.33 -1.76 -18.18
C PRO A 5 0.66 -0.27 -18.30
N ASN A 6 1.44 0.15 -19.30
CA ASN A 6 1.81 1.56 -19.49
C ASN A 6 0.64 2.41 -19.98
N GLN A 7 -0.34 1.78 -20.62
CA GLN A 7 -1.55 2.42 -21.15
C GLN A 7 -2.81 2.03 -20.38
N SER A 8 -2.70 1.20 -19.33
CA SER A 8 -3.84 0.62 -18.61
C SER A 8 -4.88 -0.01 -19.56
N SER A 9 -4.41 -0.70 -20.60
CA SER A 9 -5.26 -1.26 -21.65
C SER A 9 -5.21 -2.80 -21.62
N LEU A 10 -6.37 -3.42 -21.77
CA LEU A 10 -6.55 -4.87 -21.83
C LEU A 10 -7.37 -5.22 -23.07
N SER A 11 -6.80 -6.03 -23.96
CA SER A 11 -7.47 -6.55 -25.15
C SER A 11 -7.81 -8.02 -24.96
N LEU A 12 -9.09 -8.35 -25.12
CA LEU A 12 -9.65 -9.68 -24.97
C LEU A 12 -10.34 -10.08 -26.27
N GLU A 13 -10.17 -11.34 -26.64
CA GLU A 13 -10.81 -11.97 -27.78
C GLU A 13 -11.36 -13.31 -27.29
N GLY A 14 -12.59 -13.63 -27.67
CA GLY A 14 -13.27 -14.84 -27.25
C GLY A 14 -14.73 -14.82 -27.69
N ASP A 15 -15.30 -16.01 -27.78
CA ASP A 15 -16.65 -16.23 -28.31
C ASP A 15 -17.72 -16.30 -27.21
N ASP A 16 -17.33 -16.26 -25.94
CA ASP A 16 -18.22 -16.46 -24.79
C ASP A 16 -17.97 -15.46 -23.65
N ILE A 17 -19.06 -14.96 -23.07
CA ILE A 17 -19.06 -13.92 -22.04
C ILE A 17 -18.42 -14.39 -20.72
N GLU A 18 -18.56 -15.66 -20.35
CA GLU A 18 -17.99 -16.19 -19.09
C GLU A 18 -16.47 -16.10 -19.09
N SER A 19 -15.85 -16.21 -20.26
CA SER A 19 -14.40 -16.07 -20.42
C SER A 19 -13.94 -14.64 -20.12
N PHE A 20 -14.72 -13.63 -20.51
CA PHE A 20 -14.44 -12.24 -20.17
C PHE A 20 -14.64 -11.98 -18.67
N GLU A 21 -15.70 -12.51 -18.05
CA GLU A 21 -15.94 -12.37 -16.61
C GLU A 21 -14.76 -12.88 -15.77
N LYS A 22 -14.22 -14.06 -16.12
CA LYS A 22 -13.04 -14.63 -15.45
C LYS A 22 -11.83 -13.70 -15.54
N VAL A 23 -11.59 -13.06 -16.69
CA VAL A 23 -10.46 -12.14 -16.82
C VAL A 23 -10.71 -10.85 -16.02
N MET A 24 -11.94 -10.31 -16.05
CA MET A 24 -12.29 -9.11 -15.30
C MET A 24 -12.06 -9.27 -13.79
N GLN A 25 -12.24 -10.47 -13.24
CA GLN A 25 -11.96 -10.78 -11.82
C GLN A 25 -10.48 -10.60 -11.43
N HIS A 26 -9.55 -10.61 -12.39
CA HIS A 26 -8.11 -10.49 -12.13
C HIS A 26 -7.61 -9.05 -12.25
N ILE A 27 -8.44 -8.10 -12.69
CA ILE A 27 -8.05 -6.70 -12.81
C ILE A 27 -7.96 -6.10 -11.41
N SER A 28 -6.79 -5.54 -11.10
CA SER A 28 -6.51 -4.94 -9.80
C SER A 28 -5.83 -3.59 -9.96
N TYR A 29 -6.08 -2.71 -8.98
CA TYR A 29 -5.34 -1.47 -8.83
C TYR A 29 -4.00 -1.75 -8.12
N LEU A 30 -2.91 -1.29 -8.72
CA LEU A 30 -1.57 -1.42 -8.15
C LEU A 30 -0.98 -0.03 -7.85
N ASN A 31 -0.40 0.12 -6.66
CA ASN A 31 0.42 1.27 -6.28
C ASN A 31 1.78 0.77 -5.77
N SER A 32 2.85 1.07 -6.48
CA SER A 32 4.21 0.58 -6.16
C SER A 32 4.98 1.47 -5.17
N ARG A 33 4.35 2.51 -4.61
CA ARG A 33 5.01 3.39 -3.64
C ARG A 33 5.12 2.68 -2.30
N GLN A 34 6.31 2.78 -1.68
CA GLN A 34 6.53 2.32 -0.30
C GLN A 34 5.57 2.99 0.70
N PHE A 35 5.21 4.26 0.45
CA PHE A 35 4.21 5.00 1.21
C PHE A 35 3.15 5.57 0.26
N PRO A 36 2.06 4.82 0.01
CA PRO A 36 0.95 5.30 -0.82
C PRO A 36 0.35 6.57 -0.22
N THR A 37 0.11 7.58 -1.06
CA THR A 37 -0.54 8.81 -0.62
C THR A 37 -2.01 8.54 -0.32
N PRO A 38 -2.53 8.87 0.87
CA PRO A 38 -3.92 8.63 1.21
C PRO A 38 -4.90 9.36 0.29
N GLY A 39 -6.13 8.89 0.22
CA GLY A 39 -7.23 9.52 -0.49
C GLY A 39 -7.79 8.72 -1.67
N ILE A 40 -8.69 9.36 -2.42
CA ILE A 40 -9.50 8.73 -3.46
C ILE A 40 -8.72 8.67 -4.78
N ARG A 41 -8.85 7.56 -5.51
CA ARG A 41 -8.37 7.38 -6.88
C ARG A 41 -9.56 7.04 -7.77
N HIS A 42 -10.06 8.04 -8.48
CA HIS A 42 -11.12 7.85 -9.46
C HIS A 42 -10.61 7.00 -10.62
N LEU A 43 -11.42 6.06 -11.05
CA LEU A 43 -11.16 5.22 -12.21
C LEU A 43 -12.39 5.20 -13.11
N ARG A 44 -12.14 5.18 -14.41
CA ARG A 44 -13.15 5.00 -15.45
C ARG A 44 -12.70 3.86 -16.34
N VAL A 45 -13.58 2.90 -16.55
CA VAL A 45 -13.39 1.79 -17.46
C VAL A 45 -14.20 2.09 -18.71
N SER A 46 -13.51 2.22 -19.83
CA SER A 46 -14.13 2.39 -21.14
C SER A 46 -13.86 1.17 -22.01
N THR A 47 -14.92 0.70 -22.67
CA THR A 47 -14.89 -0.55 -23.43
C THR A 47 -15.18 -0.26 -24.90
N THR A 48 -14.37 -0.81 -25.80
CA THR A 48 -14.63 -0.79 -27.24
C THR A 48 -14.78 -2.22 -27.72
N VAL A 49 -15.96 -2.57 -28.22
CA VAL A 49 -16.25 -3.90 -28.76
C VAL A 49 -16.04 -3.87 -30.27
N LYS A 50 -15.31 -4.86 -30.80
CA LYS A 50 -15.17 -5.10 -32.24
C LYS A 50 -15.80 -6.45 -32.55
N CYS A 51 -16.83 -6.46 -33.38
CA CYS A 51 -17.50 -7.67 -33.83
C CYS A 51 -17.06 -8.00 -35.24
N PHE A 52 -17.03 -9.29 -35.54
CA PHE A 52 -16.69 -9.77 -36.87
C PHE A 52 -17.95 -9.80 -37.77
N ASN A 53 -17.74 -9.87 -39.09
CA ASN A 53 -18.79 -10.09 -40.08
C ASN A 53 -19.96 -9.08 -40.11
N GLU A 54 -19.69 -7.81 -39.79
CA GLU A 54 -20.69 -6.72 -39.80
C GLU A 54 -21.87 -6.93 -38.81
N GLU A 55 -21.71 -7.83 -37.84
CA GLU A 55 -22.71 -8.03 -36.81
C GLU A 55 -22.85 -6.79 -35.91
N THR A 56 -24.07 -6.51 -35.46
CA THR A 56 -24.33 -5.42 -34.53
C THR A 56 -23.70 -5.74 -33.19
N CYS A 57 -22.67 -4.97 -32.82
CA CYS A 57 -22.04 -5.11 -31.52
C CYS A 57 -22.95 -4.72 -30.37
N ILE A 58 -22.77 -5.42 -29.25
CA ILE A 58 -23.26 -4.96 -27.96
C ILE A 58 -22.61 -3.61 -27.61
N SER A 59 -23.43 -2.71 -27.08
CA SER A 59 -22.91 -1.48 -26.48
C SER A 59 -22.60 -1.75 -25.01
N VAL A 60 -21.35 -1.52 -24.62
CA VAL A 60 -20.93 -1.64 -23.22
C VAL A 60 -20.76 -0.23 -22.66
N PRO A 61 -21.56 0.18 -21.66
CA PRO A 61 -21.45 1.51 -21.09
C PRO A 61 -20.13 1.66 -20.32
N ASP A 62 -19.64 2.89 -20.26
CA ASP A 62 -18.55 3.22 -19.37
C ASP A 62 -18.94 2.98 -17.91
N SER A 63 -17.99 2.45 -17.15
CA SER A 63 -18.16 2.22 -15.71
C SER A 63 -17.20 3.11 -14.93
N GLU A 64 -17.73 3.81 -13.93
CA GLU A 64 -16.95 4.69 -13.05
C GLU A 64 -16.89 4.10 -11.64
N GLY A 65 -15.75 4.31 -10.98
CA GLY A 65 -15.54 3.84 -9.63
C GLY A 65 -14.40 4.60 -8.96
N TYR A 66 -14.04 4.14 -7.76
CA TYR A 66 -12.88 4.66 -7.09
C TYR A 66 -12.21 3.62 -6.20
N VAL A 67 -10.91 3.78 -6.01
CA VAL A 67 -10.14 3.08 -4.98
C VAL A 67 -9.86 4.07 -3.86
N MET A 68 -10.16 3.67 -2.62
CA MET A 68 -9.83 4.44 -1.42
C MET A 68 -8.49 3.96 -0.86
N VAL A 69 -7.48 4.83 -0.88
CA VAL A 69 -6.20 4.58 -0.22
C VAL A 69 -6.31 5.12 1.20
N LEU A 70 -6.30 4.22 2.18
CA LEU A 70 -6.35 4.60 3.59
C LEU A 70 -5.01 5.18 4.04
N GLN A 71 -5.06 6.09 5.01
CA GLN A 71 -3.85 6.58 5.65
C GLN A 71 -3.23 5.47 6.48
N PRO A 72 -1.95 5.11 6.27
CA PRO A 72 -1.28 4.19 7.15
C PRO A 72 -1.15 4.83 8.54
N GLU A 73 -1.21 4.00 9.58
CA GLU A 73 -0.91 4.48 10.92
C GLU A 73 0.53 5.00 10.96
N GLU A 74 0.72 6.20 11.50
CA GLU A 74 2.06 6.75 11.65
C GLU A 74 2.88 5.88 12.62
N PRO A 75 4.11 5.50 12.24
CA PRO A 75 4.99 4.81 13.17
C PRO A 75 5.26 5.69 14.39
N LYS A 76 5.10 5.13 15.57
CA LYS A 76 5.37 5.83 16.83
C LYS A 76 6.49 5.12 17.57
N ILE A 77 7.45 5.93 18.00
CA ILE A 77 8.46 5.53 18.98
C ILE A 77 8.10 6.24 20.28
N SER A 78 7.79 5.47 21.31
CA SER A 78 7.53 5.97 22.65
C SER A 78 8.74 5.71 23.52
N LEU A 79 9.27 6.79 24.10
CA LEU A 79 10.34 6.76 25.09
C LEU A 79 9.72 7.05 26.45
N SER A 80 9.92 6.15 27.41
CA SER A 80 9.55 6.39 28.80
C SER A 80 10.72 6.09 29.72
N GLY A 81 10.77 6.78 30.86
CA GLY A 81 11.83 6.65 31.84
C GLY A 81 11.75 7.79 32.85
N ILE A 82 12.73 7.86 33.72
CA ILE A 82 12.88 8.94 34.69
C ILE A 82 13.31 10.24 33.99
N ASP A 83 12.63 11.34 34.32
CA ASP A 83 12.90 12.67 33.77
C ASP A 83 14.19 13.29 34.36
N HIS A 84 14.51 12.95 35.61
CA HIS A 84 15.72 13.38 36.29
C HIS A 84 16.35 12.23 37.05
N PHE A 85 17.69 12.22 37.07
CA PHE A 85 18.47 11.21 37.76
C PHE A 85 19.74 11.84 38.31
N ALA A 86 20.02 11.61 39.59
CA ALA A 86 21.18 12.15 40.29
C ALA A 86 22.04 11.02 40.85
N ARG A 87 23.37 11.18 40.76
CA ARG A 87 24.37 10.25 41.28
C ARG A 87 25.41 10.99 42.11
N GLY A 88 26.06 10.30 43.03
CA GLY A 88 27.17 10.87 43.81
C GLY A 88 28.39 11.12 42.92
N ALA A 89 29.17 12.17 43.21
CA ALA A 89 30.37 12.53 42.44
C ALA A 89 31.38 11.37 42.34
N VAL A 90 31.51 10.57 43.41
CA VAL A 90 32.39 9.40 43.50
C VAL A 90 32.04 8.33 42.45
N GLU A 91 30.77 8.22 42.04
CA GLU A 91 30.36 7.25 41.01
C GLU A 91 30.92 7.61 39.62
N PHE A 92 31.18 8.89 39.35
CA PHE A 92 31.77 9.34 38.08
C PHE A 92 33.28 9.14 38.00
N GLU A 93 33.93 8.91 39.14
CA GLU A 93 35.38 8.66 39.24
C GLU A 93 35.72 7.18 39.00
N SER A 94 34.71 6.30 38.98
CA SER A 94 34.86 4.88 38.67
C SER A 94 35.34 4.66 37.24
N THR A 95 36.28 3.74 37.05
CA THR A 95 36.74 3.30 35.72
C THR A 95 35.67 2.56 34.91
N GLU A 96 34.61 2.08 35.57
CA GLU A 96 33.49 1.39 34.91
C GLU A 96 32.47 2.36 34.28
N GLY A 97 32.54 3.64 34.63
CA GLY A 97 31.60 4.65 34.16
C GLY A 97 30.20 4.54 34.79
N VAL A 98 29.25 5.32 34.26
CA VAL A 98 27.87 5.39 34.78
C VAL A 98 26.83 5.11 33.69
N THR A 99 25.79 4.35 34.03
CA THR A 99 24.63 4.14 33.14
C THR A 99 23.82 5.42 33.05
N LEU A 100 23.68 5.96 31.84
CA LEU A 100 22.99 7.22 31.55
C LEU A 100 21.46 7.10 31.61
N PHE A 101 20.92 5.96 31.19
CA PHE A 101 19.48 5.76 31.00
C PHE A 101 19.02 4.45 31.64
N PRO A 102 19.12 4.32 32.97
CA PRO A 102 18.84 3.04 33.65
C PRO A 102 17.39 2.57 33.49
N GLU A 103 16.45 3.49 33.26
CA GLU A 103 15.02 3.20 33.14
C GLU A 103 14.44 3.56 31.77
N LEU A 104 15.30 3.80 30.76
CA LEU A 104 14.80 4.11 29.42
C LEU A 104 14.16 2.89 28.79
N ARG A 105 12.87 2.99 28.58
CA ARG A 105 12.06 2.03 27.84
C ARG A 105 11.71 2.63 26.49
N ILE A 106 12.10 1.92 25.44
CA ILE A 106 11.81 2.27 24.05
C ILE A 106 10.79 1.29 23.53
N VAL A 107 9.63 1.78 23.10
CA VAL A 107 8.58 0.97 22.46
C VAL A 107 8.34 1.51 21.06
N SER A 108 8.48 0.65 20.06
CA SER A 108 8.17 0.95 18.65
C SER A 108 6.87 0.27 18.27
N THR A 109 5.99 0.96 17.53
CA THR A 109 4.81 0.34 16.93
C THR A 109 5.13 -0.50 15.69
N ILE A 110 6.36 -0.41 15.18
CA ILE A 110 6.86 -1.25 14.09
C ILE A 110 7.95 -2.17 14.62
N THR A 111 7.73 -3.48 14.48
CA THR A 111 8.75 -4.51 14.62
C THR A 111 9.33 -4.82 13.25
N ARG A 112 10.64 -4.63 13.07
CA ARG A 112 11.32 -5.08 11.86
C ARG A 112 11.39 -6.61 11.93
N GLU A 113 10.64 -7.30 11.08
CA GLU A 113 10.90 -8.73 10.83
C GLU A 113 12.25 -8.82 10.12
N VAL A 114 13.19 -9.51 10.74
CA VAL A 114 14.49 -9.79 10.13
C VAL A 114 14.30 -11.09 9.34
N GLU A 115 14.30 -10.97 8.02
CA GLU A 115 14.46 -12.11 7.10
C GLU A 115 15.91 -12.63 7.13
#